data_AF-Q5MBE8-F1
#
_entry.id   AF-Q5MBE8-F1
#
_cell.length_a   1.000
_cell.length_b   1.000
_cell.length_c   1.000
_cell.angle_alpha   90.00
_cell.angle_beta   90.00
_cell.angle_gamma   90.00
#
_symmetry.space_group_name_H-M   'P 1'
#
loop_
_entity.id
_entity.type
_entity.pdbx_description
1 polymer ?
#
loop_
_entity_poly.entity_id
_entity_poly.type
_entity_poly.pdbx_seq_one_letter_code
_entity_poly.pdbx_strand_id
1 'polypeptide(L)'
;LAMHYTSDTMTAFSSVTHICRDVNYGWIIRYMHANGASMFFICLFMHIGRGLYYGSYTFLETWNIGVILLLATMATAFMGYVLPWGQMSFW
;
A
#
# COMPACT_ATOMS: atom_id res chain seq x y z
N LEU A 1 -5.80 -0.09 -11.91
CA LEU A 1 -5.92 1.18 -11.17
C LEU A 1 -5.21 2.31 -11.90
N ALA A 2 -3.87 2.29 -12.00
CA ALA A 2 -3.10 3.37 -12.64
C ALA A 2 -3.56 3.72 -14.09
N MET A 3 -3.97 2.73 -14.89
CA MET A 3 -4.48 2.96 -16.25
C MET A 3 -5.77 3.81 -16.33
N HIS A 4 -6.47 4.02 -15.21
CA HIS A 4 -7.74 4.76 -15.17
C HIS A 4 -7.73 5.90 -14.15
N TYR A 5 -6.61 6.13 -13.45
CA TYR A 5 -6.47 7.17 -12.43
C TYR A 5 -5.89 8.45 -13.04
N THR A 6 -6.35 9.60 -12.57
CA THR A 6 -5.78 10.91 -12.93
C THR A 6 -5.22 11.58 -11.68
N SER A 7 -3.99 12.10 -11.76
CA SER A 7 -3.27 12.69 -10.62
C SER A 7 -3.53 14.19 -10.41
N ASP A 8 -4.47 14.78 -11.15
CA ASP A 8 -4.85 16.18 -10.99
C ASP A 8 -5.83 16.33 -9.83
N THR A 9 -5.59 17.31 -8.95
CA THR A 9 -6.38 17.50 -7.70
C THR A 9 -7.88 17.70 -7.94
N MET A 10 -8.29 18.24 -9.10
CA MET A 10 -9.70 18.45 -9.45
C MET A 10 -10.38 17.15 -9.90
N THR A 11 -9.61 16.15 -10.33
CA THR A 11 -10.14 14.91 -10.92
C THR A 11 -9.70 13.63 -10.19
N ALA A 12 -8.77 13.72 -9.24
CA ALA A 12 -8.24 12.55 -8.52
C ALA A 12 -9.35 11.75 -7.82
N PHE A 13 -10.17 12.42 -7.00
CA PHE A 13 -11.28 11.76 -6.31
C PHE A 13 -12.32 11.19 -7.27
N SER A 14 -12.73 11.97 -8.29
CA SER A 14 -13.73 11.52 -9.26
C SER A 14 -13.24 10.36 -10.11
N SER A 15 -11.95 10.32 -10.50
CA SER A 15 -11.36 9.19 -11.24
C SER A 15 -11.39 7.88 -10.44
N VAL A 16 -11.16 7.93 -9.12
CA VAL A 16 -11.30 6.74 -8.24
C VAL A 16 -12.75 6.28 -8.17
N THR A 17 -13.72 7.20 -8.13
CA THR A 17 -15.14 6.83 -8.16
C THR A 17 -15.57 6.23 -9.49
N HIS A 18 -15.07 6.78 -10.61
CA HIS A 18 -15.28 6.26 -11.96
C HIS A 18 -14.73 4.83 -12.09
N ILE A 19 -13.52 4.56 -11.57
CA ILE A 19 -12.97 3.20 -11.50
C ILE A 19 -13.93 2.24 -10.79
N CYS A 20 -14.52 2.65 -9.66
CA CYS A 20 -15.37 1.75 -8.90
C CYS A 20 -16.75 1.52 -9.53
N ARG A 21 -17.26 2.49 -10.30
CA ARG A 21 -18.64 2.47 -10.81
C ARG A 21 -18.75 2.07 -12.27
N ASP A 22 -17.81 2.51 -13.10
CA ASP A 22 -17.97 2.48 -14.56
C ASP A 22 -16.92 1.60 -15.25
N VAL A 23 -15.79 1.31 -14.59
CA VAL A 23 -14.80 0.35 -15.11
C VAL A 23 -15.24 -1.07 -14.76
N ASN A 24 -15.27 -1.96 -15.76
CA ASN A 24 -15.58 -3.38 -15.57
C ASN A 24 -14.70 -4.01 -14.48
N TYR A 25 -15.34 -4.56 -13.44
CA TYR A 25 -14.66 -5.12 -12.27
C TYR A 25 -13.71 -4.14 -11.54
N GLY A 26 -13.83 -2.83 -11.79
CA GLY A 26 -12.93 -1.85 -11.18
C GLY A 26 -13.09 -1.75 -9.66
N TRP A 27 -14.31 -1.96 -9.14
CA TRP A 27 -14.57 -2.03 -7.70
C TRP A 27 -13.77 -3.13 -7.01
N ILE A 28 -13.78 -4.35 -7.55
CA ILE A 28 -13.08 -5.48 -6.93
C ILE A 28 -11.57 -5.27 -7.01
N ILE A 29 -11.06 -4.75 -8.12
CA ILE A 29 -9.63 -4.41 -8.25
C ILE A 29 -9.23 -3.33 -7.25
N ARG A 30 -10.04 -2.28 -7.08
CA ARG A 30 -9.78 -1.19 -6.12
C ARG A 30 -9.75 -1.68 -4.68
N TYR A 31 -10.77 -2.45 -4.27
CA TYR A 31 -10.81 -2.96 -2.89
C TYR A 31 -9.80 -4.06 -2.63
N MET A 32 -9.46 -4.88 -3.63
CA MET A 32 -8.39 -5.86 -3.52
C MET A 32 -7.03 -5.16 -3.32
N HIS A 33 -6.76 -4.07 -4.04
CA HIS A 33 -5.53 -3.30 -3.84
C HIS A 33 -5.46 -2.65 -2.45
N ALA A 34 -6.56 -2.03 -2.00
CA ALA A 34 -6.63 -1.40 -0.69
C ALA A 34 -6.49 -2.39 0.48
N ASN A 35 -7.24 -3.50 0.45
CA ASN A 35 -7.12 -4.55 1.47
C ASN A 35 -5.81 -5.33 1.35
N GLY A 36 -5.28 -5.48 0.13
CA GLY A 36 -3.98 -6.08 -0.14
C GLY A 36 -2.84 -5.34 0.55
N ALA A 37 -2.89 -4.00 0.62
CA ALA A 37 -1.93 -3.23 1.39
C ALA A 37 -1.97 -3.60 2.88
N SER A 38 -3.15 -3.75 3.47
CA SER A 38 -3.29 -4.17 4.88
C SER A 38 -2.75 -5.59 5.12
N MET A 39 -3.08 -6.53 4.24
CA MET A 39 -2.51 -7.89 4.30
C MET A 39 -0.99 -7.90 4.15
N PHE A 40 -0.43 -7.00 3.33
CA PHE A 40 1.01 -6.87 3.19
C PHE A 40 1.68 -6.49 4.53
N PHE A 41 1.10 -5.54 5.28
CA PHE A 41 1.61 -5.18 6.60
C PHE A 41 1.45 -6.30 7.63
N ILE A 42 0.35 -7.05 7.60
CA ILE A 42 0.18 -8.24 8.45
C ILE A 42 1.30 -9.24 8.18
N CYS A 43 1.60 -9.52 6.90
CA CYS A 43 2.72 -10.38 6.51
C CYS A 43 4.07 -9.83 6.98
N LEU A 44 4.33 -8.52 6.82
CA LEU A 44 5.57 -7.90 7.26
C LEU A 44 5.76 -8.01 8.78
N PHE A 45 4.73 -7.70 9.56
CA PHE A 45 4.83 -7.77 11.03
C PHE A 45 5.03 -9.21 11.51
N MET A 46 4.34 -10.19 10.92
CA MET A 46 4.59 -11.60 11.21
C MET A 46 6.02 -12.02 10.80
N HIS A 47 6.50 -11.55 9.64
CA HIS A 47 7.85 -11.84 9.16
C HIS A 47 8.93 -11.30 10.10
N ILE A 48 8.79 -10.05 10.55
CA ILE A 48 9.68 -9.42 11.54
C ILE A 48 9.61 -10.16 12.87
N GLY A 49 8.39 -10.43 13.37
CA GLY A 49 8.17 -11.16 14.62
C GLY A 49 8.83 -12.53 14.63
N ARG A 50 8.72 -13.28 13.52
CA ARG A 50 9.44 -14.54 13.33
C ARG A 50 10.95 -14.33 13.37
N GLY A 51 11.45 -13.32 12.67
CA GLY A 51 12.89 -13.01 12.64
C GLY A 51 13.47 -12.66 14.01
N LEU A 52 12.70 -11.96 14.86
CA LEU A 52 13.08 -11.68 16.24
C LEU A 52 13.04 -12.96 17.10
N TYR A 53 11.96 -13.73 17.02
CA TYR A 53 11.77 -14.94 17.83
C TYR A 53 12.85 -16.00 17.61
N TYR A 54 13.27 -16.20 16.36
CA TYR A 54 14.30 -17.20 16.00
C TYR A 54 15.72 -16.61 15.87
N GLY A 55 15.95 -15.35 16.29
CA GLY A 55 17.29 -14.75 16.22
C GLY A 55 17.83 -14.54 14.80
N SER A 56 16.96 -14.51 13.78
CA SER A 56 17.35 -14.36 12.37
C SER A 56 17.97 -13.00 12.04
N TYR A 57 17.83 -12.01 12.94
CA TYR A 57 18.50 -10.71 12.82
C TYR A 57 20.03 -10.79 12.88
N THR A 58 20.59 -11.93 13.29
CA THR A 58 22.04 -12.21 13.24
C THR A 58 22.60 -12.27 11.82
N PHE A 59 21.76 -12.55 10.81
CA PHE A 59 22.10 -12.40 9.40
C PHE A 59 22.06 -10.92 9.01
N LEU A 60 23.08 -10.17 9.44
CA LEU A 60 23.09 -8.70 9.44
C LEU A 60 22.75 -8.09 8.07
N GLU A 61 23.35 -8.58 6.99
CA GLU A 61 23.06 -8.06 5.64
C GLU A 61 21.59 -8.27 5.25
N THR A 62 21.07 -9.49 5.45
CA THR A 62 19.67 -9.81 5.18
C THR A 62 18.71 -9.01 6.06
N TRP A 63 19.05 -8.84 7.34
CA TRP A 63 18.26 -8.08 8.28
C TRP A 63 18.21 -6.60 7.93
N ASN A 64 19.35 -5.98 7.62
CA ASN A 64 19.44 -4.58 7.23
C ASN A 64 18.68 -4.30 5.92
N ILE A 65 18.80 -5.19 4.92
CA ILE A 65 17.95 -5.11 3.70
C ILE A 65 16.47 -5.23 4.06
N GLY A 66 16.11 -6.13 4.98
CA GLY A 66 14.75 -6.27 5.49
C GLY A 66 14.20 -4.99 6.13
N VAL A 67 15.02 -4.27 6.90
CA VAL A 67 14.67 -2.95 7.48
C VAL A 67 14.45 -1.91 6.38
N ILE A 68 15.32 -1.87 5.36
CA ILE A 68 15.15 -0.96 4.21
C ILE A 68 13.84 -1.28 3.47
N LEU A 69 13.53 -2.57 3.25
CA LEU A 69 12.28 -3.00 2.61
C LEU A 69 11.05 -2.60 3.43
N LEU A 70 11.11 -2.70 4.76
CA LEU A 70 10.05 -2.22 5.65
C LEU A 70 9.79 -0.72 5.45
N LEU A 71 10.86 0.10 5.53
CA LEU A 71 10.75 1.55 5.37
C LEU A 71 10.27 1.96 3.97
N ALA A 72 10.76 1.30 2.93
CA ALA A 72 10.31 1.54 1.56
C ALA A 72 8.82 1.19 1.38
N THR A 73 8.36 0.09 1.99
CA THR A 73 6.94 -0.29 1.96
C THR A 73 6.08 0.72 2.71
N MET A 74 6.54 1.20 3.87
CA MET A 74 5.84 2.25 4.64
C MET A 74 5.68 3.53 3.82
N ALA A 75 6.76 4.02 3.19
CA ALA A 75 6.70 5.18 2.31
C ALA A 75 5.75 4.95 1.12
N THR A 76 5.79 3.78 0.50
CA THR A 76 4.92 3.42 -0.63
C THR A 76 3.45 3.40 -0.24
N ALA A 77 3.11 2.79 0.90
CA ALA A 77 1.73 2.71 1.38
C ALA A 77 1.20 4.08 1.81
N PHE A 78 2.04 4.89 2.46
CA PHE A 78 1.71 6.27 2.82
C PHE A 78 1.36 7.09 1.58
N MET A 79 2.25 7.14 0.58
CA MET A 79 1.98 7.89 -0.66
C MET A 79 0.79 7.32 -1.43
N GLY A 80 0.60 6.00 -1.44
CA GLY A 80 -0.56 5.35 -2.03
C GLY A 80 -1.89 5.78 -1.41
N TYR A 81 -1.91 6.05 -0.10
CA TYR A 81 -3.09 6.51 0.63
C TYR A 81 -3.48 7.96 0.32
N VAL A 82 -2.53 8.77 -0.16
CA VAL A 82 -2.76 10.17 -0.56
C VAL A 82 -3.52 10.25 -1.91
N LEU A 83 -3.30 9.28 -2.81
CA LEU A 83 -3.81 9.30 -4.19
C LEU A 83 -5.34 9.48 -4.34
N PRO A 84 -6.21 8.86 -3.51
CA PRO A 84 -7.65 9.05 -3.65
C PRO A 84 -8.15 10.47 -3.34
N TRP A 85 -7.32 11.32 -2.74
CA TRP A 85 -7.61 12.73 -2.44
C TRP A 85 -8.89 12.94 -1.61
N GLY A 86 -9.18 12.04 -0.67
CA GLY A 86 -10.22 12.22 0.34
C GLY A 86 -9.75 13.07 1.52
N GLN A 87 -10.65 13.39 2.48
CA GLN A 87 -10.28 14.16 3.67
C GLN A 87 -9.12 13.53 4.45
N MET A 88 -9.21 12.24 4.76
CA MET A 88 -8.13 11.52 5.46
C MET A 88 -6.87 11.34 4.60
N SER A 89 -6.98 11.43 3.28
CA SER A 89 -5.81 11.37 2.39
C SER A 89 -5.04 12.70 2.38
N PHE A 90 -5.74 13.82 2.62
CA PHE A 90 -5.17 15.16 2.58
C PHE A 90 -4.55 15.56 3.92
N TRP A 91 -5.24 15.27 5.01
CA TRP A 91 -4.79 15.53 6.38
C TRP A 91 -3.83 14.44 6.89
#